data_AF-A0A3D2F9W5-F1
#
_entry.id   AF-A0A3D2F9W5-F1
#
_cell.length_a   1.000
_cell.length_b   1.000
_cell.length_c   1.000
_cell.angle_alpha   90.00
_cell.angle_beta   90.00
_cell.angle_gamma   90.00
#
_symmetry.space_group_name_H-M   'P 1'
#
loop_
_entity.id
_entity.type
_entity.pdbx_description
1 polymer ?
#
loop_
_entity_poly.entity_id
_entity_poly.type
_entity_poly.pdbx_seq_one_letter_code
_entity_poly.pdbx_strand_id
1 'polypeptide(L)'
;MPKPSTPASGDTLSGFSFAFAAYFLWGFLPIYLKLLSHLPSADVVAHRVIWSVPIAGILLILLGRTKDVRSAIMDPKMLGMACVTAALISINWGIYVWAIAADRTLDAALGYYINPLFSVALGAIVLREALTRAQLVAIALAAGAVVVLAV
;
A
#
# COMPACT_ATOMS: atom_id res chain seq x y z
N MET A 1 29.65 26.94 -2.87
CA MET A 1 28.44 26.09 -2.82
C MET A 1 28.87 24.64 -2.65
N PRO A 2 28.45 23.92 -1.60
CA PRO A 2 28.70 22.50 -1.49
C PRO A 2 27.94 21.77 -2.60
N LYS A 3 28.61 20.91 -3.35
CA LYS A 3 27.95 20.04 -4.35
C LYS A 3 26.97 19.10 -3.62
N PRO A 4 25.77 18.82 -4.17
CA PRO A 4 24.90 17.79 -3.64
C PRO A 4 25.67 16.47 -3.65
N SER A 5 25.84 15.85 -2.50
CA SER A 5 26.35 14.50 -2.38
C SER A 5 25.35 13.56 -3.05
N THR A 6 25.73 12.99 -4.20
CA THR A 6 25.00 11.89 -4.82
C THR A 6 24.91 10.77 -3.78
N PRO A 7 23.70 10.37 -3.33
CA PRO A 7 23.60 9.24 -2.41
C PRO A 7 24.22 8.04 -3.12
N ALA A 8 25.12 7.34 -2.43
CA ALA A 8 25.72 6.12 -2.93
C ALA A 8 24.58 5.10 -3.13
N SER A 9 24.07 5.02 -4.35
CA SER A 9 23.17 3.99 -4.84
C SER A 9 23.94 2.69 -5.00
N GLY A 10 24.32 2.11 -3.87
CA GLY A 10 24.60 0.69 -3.77
C GLY A 10 23.31 0.03 -3.33
N ASP A 11 22.80 -0.93 -4.11
CA ASP A 11 21.88 -1.94 -3.62
C ASP A 11 22.57 -2.67 -2.46
N THR A 12 22.45 -2.07 -1.28
CA THR A 12 23.19 -2.48 -0.10
C THR A 12 22.49 -3.71 0.44
N LEU A 13 23.23 -4.75 0.83
CA LEU A 13 22.67 -5.98 1.40
C LEU A 13 21.63 -5.69 2.50
N SER A 14 21.82 -4.59 3.25
CA SER A 14 20.89 -4.05 4.23
C SER A 14 19.53 -3.67 3.63
N GLY A 15 19.50 -2.96 2.51
CA GLY A 15 18.27 -2.59 1.79
C GLY A 15 17.51 -3.83 1.29
N PHE A 16 18.22 -4.80 0.74
CA PHE A 16 17.64 -6.10 0.37
C PHE A 16 17.05 -6.81 1.59
N SER A 17 17.78 -6.86 2.71
CA SER A 17 17.30 -7.52 3.93
C SER A 17 16.05 -6.86 4.52
N PHE A 18 15.94 -5.53 4.48
CA PHE A 18 14.73 -4.82 4.90
C PHE A 18 13.55 -5.11 3.99
N ALA A 19 13.75 -5.08 2.67
CA ALA A 19 12.70 -5.41 1.71
C ALA A 19 12.24 -6.86 1.88
N PHE A 20 13.18 -7.80 1.99
CA PHE A 20 12.90 -9.21 2.23
C PHE A 20 12.09 -9.41 3.51
N ALA A 21 12.52 -8.84 4.63
CA ALA A 21 11.81 -8.95 5.90
C ALA A 21 10.40 -8.34 5.84
N ALA A 22 10.25 -7.19 5.16
CA ALA A 22 8.96 -6.55 4.98
C ALA A 22 8.01 -7.42 4.16
N TYR A 23 8.45 -7.94 2.99
CA TYR A 23 7.63 -8.82 2.16
C TYR A 23 7.33 -10.15 2.85
N PHE A 24 8.29 -10.69 3.60
CA PHE A 24 8.11 -11.91 4.37
C PHE A 24 7.03 -11.71 5.45
N LEU A 25 7.14 -10.67 6.28
CA LEU A 25 6.12 -10.32 7.28
C LEU A 25 4.75 -10.08 6.62
N TRP A 26 4.75 -9.43 5.46
CA TRP A 26 3.52 -9.18 4.70
C TRP A 26 2.86 -10.48 4.22
N GLY A 27 3.65 -11.49 3.82
CA GLY A 27 3.14 -12.82 3.45
C GLY A 27 2.49 -13.59 4.60
N PHE A 28 2.89 -13.35 5.84
CA PHE A 28 2.27 -13.95 7.04
C PHE A 28 1.01 -13.21 7.52
N LEU A 29 0.80 -11.98 7.05
CA LEU A 29 -0.32 -11.14 7.46
C LEU A 29 -1.71 -11.79 7.23
N PRO A 30 -2.02 -12.44 6.08
CA PRO A 30 -3.32 -13.09 5.90
C PRO A 30 -3.60 -14.17 6.95
N ILE A 31 -2.56 -14.90 7.38
CA ILE A 31 -2.69 -15.95 8.41
C ILE A 31 -3.10 -15.30 9.73
N TYR A 32 -2.39 -14.25 10.15
CA TYR A 32 -2.73 -13.49 11.36
C TYR A 32 -4.16 -12.92 11.32
N LEU A 33 -4.55 -12.33 10.18
CA LEU A 33 -5.90 -11.80 9.99
C LEU A 33 -6.97 -12.89 10.01
N LYS A 34 -6.66 -14.09 9.50
CA LYS A 34 -7.55 -15.24 9.59
C LYS A 34 -7.75 -15.71 11.03
N LEU A 35 -6.70 -15.71 11.86
CA LEU A 35 -6.86 -15.98 13.30
C LEU A 35 -7.78 -14.96 13.99
N LEU A 36 -7.79 -13.72 13.51
CA LEU A 36 -8.65 -12.64 13.99
C LEU A 36 -10.03 -12.58 13.32
N SER A 37 -10.41 -13.53 12.45
CA SER A 37 -11.67 -13.49 11.71
C SER A 37 -12.92 -13.55 12.59
N HIS A 38 -12.77 -13.85 13.88
CA HIS A 38 -13.84 -13.81 14.88
C HIS A 38 -14.22 -12.37 15.29
N LEU A 39 -13.35 -11.38 15.02
CA LEU A 39 -13.63 -9.97 15.25
C LEU A 39 -14.17 -9.31 13.97
N PRO A 40 -15.07 -8.32 14.09
CA PRO A 40 -15.48 -7.51 12.95
C PRO A 40 -14.28 -6.90 12.23
N SER A 41 -14.27 -6.96 10.89
CA SER A 41 -13.19 -6.40 10.07
C SER A 41 -12.98 -4.90 10.31
N ALA A 42 -14.07 -4.17 10.59
CA ALA A 42 -14.04 -2.76 10.96
C ALA A 42 -13.25 -2.53 12.25
N ASP A 43 -13.37 -3.41 13.25
CA ASP A 43 -12.66 -3.27 14.53
C ASP A 43 -11.16 -3.50 14.36
N VAL A 44 -10.76 -4.45 13.52
CA VAL A 44 -9.34 -4.71 13.19
C VAL A 44 -8.71 -3.48 12.53
N VAL A 45 -9.42 -2.89 11.56
CA VAL A 45 -8.95 -1.66 10.88
C VAL A 45 -8.94 -0.47 11.84
N ALA A 46 -9.96 -0.31 12.69
CA ALA A 46 -10.03 0.76 13.68
C ALA A 46 -8.85 0.70 14.67
N HIS A 47 -8.54 -0.47 15.23
CA HIS A 47 -7.38 -0.65 16.10
C HIS A 47 -6.07 -0.28 15.39
N ARG A 48 -5.95 -0.64 14.11
CA ARG A 48 -4.77 -0.30 13.30
C ARG A 48 -4.61 1.21 13.13
N VAL A 49 -5.69 1.94 12.89
CA VAL A 49 -5.67 3.40 12.80
C VAL A 49 -5.35 4.03 14.16
N ILE A 50 -5.99 3.56 15.23
CA ILE A 50 -5.79 4.06 16.60
C ILE A 50 -4.33 3.92 17.02
N TRP A 51 -3.67 2.79 16.72
CA TRP A 51 -2.25 2.58 17.05
C TRP A 51 -1.28 3.30 16.10
N SER A 52 -1.70 3.60 14.87
CA SER A 52 -0.86 4.35 13.92
C SER A 52 -0.61 5.78 14.38
N VAL A 53 -1.61 6.43 14.99
CA VAL A 53 -1.51 7.84 15.46
C VAL A 53 -0.43 8.05 16.52
N PRO A 54 -0.40 7.32 17.67
CA PRO A 54 0.62 7.53 18.70
C PRO A 54 2.01 7.12 18.20
N ILE A 55 2.13 6.02 17.44
CA ILE A 55 3.43 5.58 16.91
C ILE A 55 4.00 6.61 15.93
N ALA A 56 3.19 7.05 14.96
CA ALA A 56 3.60 8.09 14.02
C ALA A 56 3.89 9.41 14.74
N GLY A 57 3.09 9.79 15.73
CA GLY A 57 3.29 10.98 16.55
C GLY A 57 4.62 10.96 17.30
N ILE A 58 4.94 9.86 17.99
CA ILE A 58 6.22 9.68 18.69
C ILE A 58 7.38 9.77 17.70
N LEU A 59 7.30 9.08 16.56
CA LEU A 59 8.34 9.10 15.54
C LEU A 59 8.57 10.52 15.02
N LEU A 60 7.50 11.27 14.74
CA LEU A 60 7.56 12.66 14.26
C LEU A 60 8.18 13.61 15.30
N ILE A 61 7.90 13.40 16.58
CA ILE A 61 8.53 14.14 17.69
C ILE A 61 10.03 13.84 17.75
N LEU A 62 10.41 12.55 17.70
CA LEU A 62 11.82 12.12 17.70
C LEU A 62 12.59 12.68 16.50
N LEU A 63 11.96 12.74 15.33
CA LEU A 63 12.51 13.31 14.10
C LEU A 63 12.53 14.84 14.08
N GLY A 64 11.91 15.52 15.07
CA GLY A 64 11.83 16.98 15.15
C GLY A 64 10.97 17.64 14.06
N ARG A 65 10.15 16.86 13.33
CA ARG A 65 9.37 17.32 12.16
C ARG A 65 7.99 17.87 12.51
N THR A 66 7.80 18.30 13.76
CA THR A 66 6.51 18.82 14.26
C THR A 66 6.06 20.09 13.54
N LYS A 67 7.00 20.90 13.01
CA LYS A 67 6.68 22.08 12.20
C LYS A 67 6.10 21.73 10.84
N ASP A 68 6.61 20.69 10.18
CA ASP A 68 6.10 20.21 8.87
C ASP A 68 4.64 19.73 9.02
N VAL A 69 4.36 18.99 10.10
CA VAL A 69 3.01 18.50 10.41
C VAL A 69 2.05 19.66 10.63
N ARG A 70 2.46 20.68 11.39
CA ARG A 70 1.66 21.88 11.60
C ARG A 70 1.38 22.61 10.29
N SER A 71 2.40 22.76 9.44
CA SER A 71 2.24 23.37 8.12
C SER A 71 1.27 22.58 7.23
N ALA A 72 1.36 21.25 7.26
CA ALA A 72 0.49 20.37 6.48
C ALA A 72 -0.98 20.41 6.93
N ILE A 73 -1.23 20.53 8.24
CA ILE A 73 -2.59 20.67 8.78
C ILE A 73 -3.18 22.04 8.47
N MET A 74 -2.35 23.09 8.41
CA MET A 74 -2.77 24.45 8.10
C MET A 74 -3.01 24.68 6.60
N ASP A 75 -2.54 23.80 5.72
CA ASP A 75 -2.84 23.83 4.29
C ASP A 75 -4.10 22.99 3.99
N PRO A 76 -5.27 23.62 3.72
CA PRO A 76 -6.51 22.90 3.49
C PRO A 76 -6.47 22.01 2.23
N LYS A 77 -5.64 22.34 1.24
CA LYS A 77 -5.48 21.53 0.03
C LYS A 77 -4.68 20.26 0.35
N MET A 78 -3.59 20.39 1.11
CA MET A 78 -2.80 19.26 1.56
C MET A 78 -3.60 18.35 2.50
N LEU A 79 -4.36 18.95 3.43
CA LEU A 79 -5.24 18.23 4.34
C LEU A 79 -6.37 17.51 3.57
N GLY A 80 -6.99 18.17 2.59
CA GLY A 80 -8.01 17.56 1.74
C GLY A 80 -7.48 16.36 0.96
N MET A 81 -6.30 16.49 0.34
CA MET A 81 -5.63 15.37 -0.34
C MET A 81 -5.25 14.23 0.63
N ALA A 82 -4.80 14.57 1.84
CA ALA A 82 -4.51 13.58 2.88
C ALA A 82 -5.77 12.82 3.30
N CYS A 83 -6.91 13.51 3.48
CA CYS A 83 -8.19 12.88 3.78
C CYS A 83 -8.66 11.93 2.67
N VAL A 84 -8.57 12.36 1.40
CA VAL A 84 -8.92 11.49 0.25
C VAL A 84 -8.01 10.26 0.22
N THR A 85 -6.70 10.44 0.40
CA THR A 85 -5.73 9.34 0.41
C THR A 85 -6.01 8.38 1.58
N ALA A 86 -6.27 8.91 2.77
CA ALA A 86 -6.60 8.13 3.95
C ALA A 86 -7.91 7.34 3.76
N ALA A 87 -8.93 7.94 3.15
CA ALA A 87 -10.19 7.26 2.85
C ALA A 87 -9.97 6.12 1.85
N LEU A 88 -9.23 6.36 0.76
CA LEU A 88 -8.91 5.34 -0.24
C LEU A 88 -8.13 4.17 0.36
N ILE A 89 -7.12 4.46 1.18
CA ILE A 89 -6.33 3.43 1.88
C ILE A 89 -7.21 2.67 2.88
N SER A 90 -8.09 3.35 3.61
CA SER A 90 -8.99 2.71 4.59
C SER A 90 -9.98 1.78 3.90
N ILE A 91 -10.56 2.19 2.77
CA ILE A 91 -11.44 1.35 1.96
C ILE A 91 -10.65 0.14 1.43
N ASN A 92 -9.46 0.35 0.87
CA ASN A 92 -8.62 -0.72 0.36
C ASN A 92 -8.29 -1.76 1.45
N TRP A 93 -7.87 -1.31 2.63
CA TRP A 93 -7.57 -2.20 3.75
C TRP A 93 -8.82 -2.87 4.33
N GLY A 94 -9.94 -2.16 4.40
CA GLY A 94 -11.22 -2.71 4.82
C GLY A 94 -11.67 -3.85 3.92
N ILE A 95 -11.59 -3.69 2.60
CA ILE A 95 -11.92 -4.73 1.62
C ILE A 95 -10.99 -5.94 1.80
N TYR A 96 -9.69 -5.72 2.00
CA TYR A 96 -8.73 -6.80 2.20
C TYR A 96 -9.01 -7.63 3.47
N VAL A 97 -9.19 -6.98 4.62
CA VAL A 97 -9.49 -7.66 5.88
C VAL A 97 -10.85 -8.37 5.80
N TRP A 98 -11.85 -7.74 5.18
CA TRP A 98 -13.16 -8.36 4.95
C TRP A 98 -13.06 -9.59 4.07
N ALA A 99 -12.30 -9.54 2.97
CA ALA A 99 -12.13 -10.67 2.06
C ALA A 99 -11.46 -11.87 2.75
N ILE A 100 -10.46 -11.64 3.60
CA ILE A 100 -9.83 -12.70 4.40
C ILE A 100 -10.82 -13.28 5.43
N ALA A 101 -11.57 -12.42 6.12
CA ALA A 101 -12.57 -12.85 7.08
C ALA A 101 -13.68 -13.69 6.42
N ALA A 102 -14.09 -13.33 5.20
CA ALA A 102 -15.10 -14.03 4.40
C ALA A 102 -14.59 -15.25 3.60
N ASP A 103 -13.41 -15.80 3.96
CA ASP A 103 -12.76 -16.94 3.28
C ASP A 103 -12.38 -16.70 1.80
N ARG A 104 -12.52 -15.47 1.31
CA ARG A 104 -12.12 -15.03 -0.04
C ARG A 104 -10.66 -14.57 -0.09
N THR A 105 -9.77 -15.31 0.57
CA THR A 105 -8.34 -14.97 0.65
C THR A 105 -7.67 -15.05 -0.73
N LEU A 106 -8.11 -16.00 -1.58
CA LEU A 106 -7.63 -16.13 -2.95
C LEU A 106 -8.04 -14.94 -3.83
N ASP A 107 -9.30 -14.50 -3.75
CA ASP A 107 -9.81 -13.31 -4.45
C ASP A 107 -9.01 -12.05 -4.03
N ALA A 108 -8.71 -11.91 -2.74
CA ALA A 108 -7.91 -10.81 -2.22
C ALA A 108 -6.46 -10.82 -2.75
N ALA A 109 -5.82 -11.99 -2.77
CA ALA A 109 -4.47 -12.15 -3.29
C ALA A 109 -4.41 -11.81 -4.79
N LEU A 110 -5.41 -12.22 -5.58
CA LEU A 110 -5.53 -11.82 -6.98
C LEU A 110 -5.67 -10.31 -7.13
N GLY A 111 -6.52 -9.66 -6.34
CA GLY A 111 -6.65 -8.20 -6.36
C GLY A 111 -5.29 -7.51 -6.20
N TYR A 112 -4.43 -8.03 -5.32
CA TYR A 112 -3.06 -7.54 -5.17
C TYR A 112 -2.16 -7.81 -6.38
N TYR A 113 -2.29 -8.96 -7.05
CA TYR A 113 -1.57 -9.24 -8.31
C TYR A 113 -2.04 -8.36 -9.48
N ILE A 114 -3.31 -7.96 -9.50
CA ILE A 114 -3.86 -7.04 -10.50
C ILE A 114 -3.37 -5.60 -10.27
N ASN A 115 -3.10 -5.22 -9.01
CA ASN A 115 -2.82 -3.83 -8.63
C ASN A 115 -1.67 -3.16 -9.40
N PRO A 116 -0.49 -3.79 -9.64
CA PRO A 116 0.56 -3.21 -10.48
C PRO A 116 0.11 -2.96 -11.92
N LEU A 117 -0.72 -3.82 -12.48
CA LEU A 117 -1.21 -3.72 -13.85
C LEU A 117 -2.27 -2.65 -13.98
N PHE A 118 -3.17 -2.57 -12.99
CA PHE A 118 -4.10 -1.46 -12.87
C PHE A 118 -3.36 -0.14 -12.71
N SER A 119 -2.29 -0.09 -11.91
CA SER A 119 -1.45 1.10 -11.75
C SER A 119 -0.77 1.50 -13.05
N VAL A 120 -0.25 0.55 -13.84
CA VAL A 120 0.31 0.79 -15.18
C VAL A 120 -0.75 1.27 -16.15
N ALA A 121 -1.94 0.67 -16.15
CA ALA A 121 -3.05 1.07 -17.01
C ALA A 121 -3.55 2.48 -16.67
N LEU A 122 -3.74 2.78 -15.38
CA LEU A 122 -4.16 4.09 -14.90
C LEU A 122 -3.07 5.14 -15.18
N GLY A 123 -1.79 4.78 -15.03
CA GLY A 123 -0.66 5.60 -15.45
C GLY A 123 -0.70 5.91 -16.95
N ALA A 124 -0.92 4.92 -17.80
CA ALA A 124 -1.04 5.13 -19.24
C ALA A 124 -2.26 5.98 -19.63
N ILE A 125 -3.40 5.84 -18.95
CA ILE A 125 -4.61 6.64 -19.23
C ILE A 125 -4.44 8.09 -18.75
N VAL A 126 -3.92 8.28 -17.53
CA VAL A 126 -3.81 9.60 -16.87
C VAL A 126 -2.62 10.39 -17.42
N LEU A 127 -1.46 9.75 -17.61
CA LEU A 127 -0.26 10.39 -18.16
C LEU A 127 -0.20 10.35 -19.70
N ARG A 128 -1.11 9.61 -20.36
CA ARG A 128 -1.13 9.39 -21.83
C ARG A 128 0.18 8.80 -22.37
N GLU A 129 0.90 8.03 -21.56
CA GLU A 129 2.13 7.37 -21.99
C GLU A 129 1.80 6.15 -22.87
N ALA A 130 2.57 5.99 -23.96
CA ALA A 130 2.42 4.85 -24.85
C ALA A 130 2.94 3.57 -24.18
N LEU A 131 2.02 2.65 -23.88
CA LEU A 131 2.36 1.36 -23.29
C LEU A 131 3.26 0.56 -24.24
N THR A 132 4.35 0.03 -23.70
CA THR A 132 5.23 -0.87 -24.45
C THR A 132 4.52 -2.21 -24.72
N ARG A 133 4.89 -2.91 -25.80
CA ARG A 133 4.30 -4.22 -26.14
C ARG A 133 4.41 -5.23 -24.98
N ALA A 134 5.48 -5.16 -24.19
CA ALA A 134 5.68 -6.01 -23.01
C ALA A 134 4.66 -5.73 -21.88
N GLN A 135 4.32 -4.46 -21.61
CA GLN A 135 3.28 -4.10 -20.64
C GLN A 135 1.90 -4.58 -21.10
N LEU A 136 1.63 -4.51 -22.41
CA LEU A 136 0.37 -4.98 -22.99
C LEU A 136 0.20 -6.50 -22.83
N VAL A 137 1.29 -7.27 -23.04
CA VAL A 137 1.32 -8.72 -22.79
C VAL A 137 1.15 -9.03 -21.31
N ALA A 138 1.77 -8.27 -20.41
CA ALA A 138 1.62 -8.45 -18.97
C ALA A 138 0.17 -8.21 -18.50
N ILE A 139 -0.49 -7.17 -19.02
CA ILE A 139 -1.90 -6.88 -18.75
C ILE A 139 -2.78 -8.03 -19.27
N ALA A 140 -2.54 -8.52 -20.48
CA ALA A 140 -3.30 -9.63 -21.07
C ALA A 140 -3.13 -10.95 -20.28
N LEU A 141 -1.91 -11.26 -19.84
CA LEU A 141 -1.63 -12.45 -19.01
C LEU A 141 -2.39 -12.42 -17.69
N ALA A 142 -2.44 -11.27 -17.02
CA ALA A 142 -3.17 -11.17 -15.76
C ALA A 142 -4.68 -11.16 -15.95
N ALA A 143 -5.19 -10.53 -17.02
CA ALA A 143 -6.60 -10.68 -17.38
C ALA A 143 -6.94 -12.17 -17.56
N GLY A 144 -6.06 -12.94 -18.20
CA GLY A 144 -6.16 -14.40 -18.28
C GLY A 144 -6.14 -15.09 -16.91
N ALA A 145 -5.21 -14.72 -16.02
CA ALA A 145 -5.13 -15.29 -14.67
C ALA A 145 -6.39 -15.03 -13.83
N VAL A 146 -6.99 -13.83 -13.96
CA VAL A 146 -8.24 -13.47 -13.30
C VAL A 146 -9.40 -14.31 -13.83
N VAL A 147 -9.49 -14.49 -15.16
CA VAL A 147 -10.53 -15.31 -15.78
C VAL A 147 -10.41 -16.78 -15.36
N VAL A 148 -9.20 -17.33 -15.30
CA VAL A 148 -8.96 -18.72 -14.90
C VAL A 148 -9.31 -18.97 -13.44
N LEU A 149 -9.13 -17.99 -12.54
CA LEU A 149 -9.51 -18.18 -11.14
C LEU A 149 -10.98 -17.85 -10.86
N ALA A 150 -11.62 -17.02 -11.68
CA ALA A 150 -13.00 -16.62 -11.52
C ALA A 150 -14.01 -17.69 -12.01
N VAL A 151 -13.53 -18.68 -12.78
CA VAL A 151 -14.30 -19.79 -13.36
C VAL A 151 -13.89 -21.09 -12.70
#